data_AF-A0A926DSZ1-F1
#
_entry.id   AF-A0A926DSZ1-F1
#
_cell.length_a   1.000
_cell.length_b   1.000
_cell.length_c   1.000
_cell.angle_alpha   90.00
_cell.angle_beta   90.00
_cell.angle_gamma   90.00
#
_symmetry.space_group_name_H-M   'P 1'
#
loop_
_entity.id
_entity.type
_entity.pdbx_description
1 polymer ?
#
loop_
_entity_poly.entity_id
_entity_poly.type
_entity_poly.pdbx_seq_one_letter_code
_entity_poly.pdbx_strand_id
1 'polypeptide(L)'
;MELTREQLIVIWIIAILALSVLILIFPKFAKTAGRVVRNAAVGCCLLWAIGAIFGANASVGLNPVTAGVCGILGIPGAAMLMIIHQIL
;
A
#
# COMPACT_ATOMS: atom_id res chain seq x y z
N MET A 1 4.64 -36.44 29.25
CA MET A 1 5.54 -36.83 28.15
C MET A 1 6.72 -35.86 28.23
N GLU A 2 7.83 -36.27 28.84
CA GLU A 2 9.02 -35.41 28.94
C GLU A 2 9.65 -35.35 27.56
N LEU A 3 9.79 -34.13 27.01
CA LEU A 3 10.45 -33.91 25.73
C LEU A 3 11.94 -34.25 25.89
N THR A 4 12.48 -35.08 25.00
CA THR A 4 13.91 -35.41 25.05
C THR A 4 14.73 -34.18 24.67
N ARG A 5 15.98 -34.13 25.14
CA ARG A 5 16.87 -32.98 24.98
C ARG A 5 17.09 -32.64 23.49
N GLU A 6 17.06 -33.64 22.62
CA GLU A 6 17.17 -33.46 21.16
C GLU A 6 15.93 -32.76 20.57
N GLN A 7 14.72 -33.11 21.04
CA GLN A 7 13.48 -32.48 20.57
C GLN A 7 13.42 -31.00 20.94
N LEU A 8 13.91 -30.64 22.13
CA LEU A 8 14.05 -29.25 22.56
C LEU A 8 14.96 -28.45 21.62
N ILE A 9 16.13 -28.99 21.27
CA ILE A 9 17.07 -28.32 20.36
C ILE A 9 16.45 -28.10 18.98
N VAL A 10 15.75 -29.10 18.44
CA VAL A 10 15.07 -29.00 17.14
C VAL A 10 13.97 -27.93 17.16
N ILE A 11 13.17 -27.85 18.23
CA ILE A 11 12.15 -26.81 18.39
C ILE A 11 12.78 -25.41 18.42
N TRP A 12 13.89 -25.23 19.13
CA TRP A 12 14.60 -23.95 19.17
C TRP A 12 15.14 -23.55 17.79
N ILE A 13 15.69 -24.49 17.02
CA ILE A 13 16.16 -24.24 15.65
C ILE A 13 15.00 -23.80 14.75
N ILE A 14 13.87 -24.50 14.80
CA ILE A 14 12.67 -24.15 14.02
C ILE A 14 12.14 -22.77 14.42
N ALA A 15 12.10 -22.45 15.71
CA ALA A 15 11.65 -21.16 16.22
C ALA A 15 12.55 -20.01 15.72
N ILE A 16 13.88 -20.19 15.75
CA ILE A 16 14.83 -19.20 15.24
C ILE A 16 14.65 -19.01 13.73
N LEU A 17 14.48 -20.09 12.97
CA LEU A 17 14.20 -20.03 11.53
C LEU A 17 12.90 -19.27 11.22
N ALA A 18 11.81 -19.59 11.92
CA ALA A 18 10.53 -18.91 11.75
C ALA A 18 10.64 -17.41 12.05
N LEU A 19 11.36 -17.05 13.13
CA LEU A 19 11.56 -15.66 13.53
C LEU A 19 12.43 -14.90 12.51
N SER A 20 13.45 -15.56 11.95
CA SER A 20 14.30 -15.03 10.88
C SER A 20 13.50 -14.69 9.62
N VAL A 21 12.60 -15.59 9.20
CA VAL A 21 11.71 -15.40 8.04
C VAL A 21 10.75 -14.23 8.30
N LEU A 22 10.19 -14.14 9.50
CA LEU A 22 9.30 -13.03 9.87
C LEU A 22 10.01 -11.68 9.75
N ILE A 23 11.22 -11.56 10.28
CA ILE A 23 12.04 -10.33 10.24
C ILE A 23 12.43 -9.96 8.81
N LEU A 24 12.63 -10.94 7.91
CA LEU A 24 12.98 -10.70 6.51
C LEU A 24 11.80 -10.20 5.66
N ILE A 25 10.58 -10.64 5.97
CA ILE A 25 9.37 -10.32 5.19
C ILE A 25 8.75 -9.00 5.63
N PHE A 26 8.70 -8.73 6.95
CA PHE A 26 8.07 -7.54 7.51
C PHE A 26 8.55 -6.19 6.93
N PRO A 27 9.87 -5.92 6.77
CA PRO A 27 10.34 -4.64 6.26
C PRO A 27 10.00 -4.43 4.78
N LYS A 28 9.88 -5.52 4.00
CA LYS A 28 9.46 -5.42 2.58
C LYS A 28 7.99 -5.02 2.49
N PHE A 29 7.13 -5.59 3.34
CA PHE A 29 5.72 -5.19 3.41
C PHE A 29 5.53 -3.76 3.91
N ALA A 30 6.22 -3.38 4.99
CA ALA A 30 6.15 -2.02 5.52
C ALA A 30 6.62 -0.96 4.51
N LYS A 31 7.69 -1.25 3.77
CA LYS A 31 8.22 -0.36 2.72
C LYS A 31 7.23 -0.21 1.55
N THR A 32 6.55 -1.28 1.16
CA THR A 32 5.53 -1.26 0.10
C THR A 32 4.29 -0.50 0.56
N ALA A 33 3.80 -0.76 1.78
CA ALA A 33 2.67 -0.04 2.37
C ALA A 33 2.97 1.47 2.46
N GLY A 34 4.15 1.87 2.92
CA GLY A 34 4.54 3.27 2.98
C GLY A 34 4.60 3.94 1.60
N ARG A 35 5.04 3.22 0.56
CA ARG A 35 5.00 3.72 -0.83
C ARG A 35 3.57 3.92 -1.32
N VAL A 36 2.69 2.96 -1.07
CA VAL A 36 1.27 3.02 -1.46
C VAL A 36 0.59 4.19 -0.77
N VAL A 37 0.80 4.38 0.53
CA VAL A 37 0.22 5.51 1.29
C VAL A 37 0.73 6.85 0.76
N ARG A 38 2.04 6.98 0.50
CA ARG A 38 2.61 8.20 -0.07
C ARG A 38 2.05 8.48 -1.48
N ASN A 39 1.94 7.45 -2.30
CA ASN A 39 1.39 7.57 -3.65
C ASN A 39 -0.10 7.95 -3.62
N ALA A 40 -0.88 7.38 -2.69
CA ALA A 40 -2.27 7.74 -2.46
C ALA A 40 -2.40 9.20 -2.05
N ALA A 41 -1.59 9.65 -1.08
CA ALA A 41 -1.60 11.04 -0.62
C ALA A 41 -1.26 12.01 -1.76
N VAL A 42 -0.18 11.75 -2.51
CA VAL A 42 0.23 12.61 -3.63
C VAL A 42 -0.80 12.61 -4.76
N GLY A 43 -1.35 11.44 -5.12
CA GLY A 43 -2.37 11.32 -6.17
C GLY A 43 -3.69 12.00 -5.78
N CYS A 44 -4.15 11.81 -4.55
CA CYS A 44 -5.34 12.50 -4.03
C CYS A 44 -5.13 14.01 -3.92
N CYS A 45 -3.95 14.47 -3.47
CA CYS A 45 -3.62 15.89 -3.44
C CYS A 45 -3.61 16.51 -4.85
N LEU A 46 -3.10 15.78 -5.85
CA LEU A 46 -3.15 16.21 -7.25
C LEU A 46 -4.59 16.32 -7.77
N LEU A 47 -5.43 15.30 -7.54
CA LEU A 47 -6.84 15.35 -7.94
C LEU A 47 -7.59 16.50 -7.27
N TRP A 48 -7.32 16.73 -5.98
CA TRP A 48 -7.89 17.85 -5.24
C TRP A 48 -7.44 19.20 -5.80
N ALA A 49 -6.14 19.37 -6.04
CA ALA A 49 -5.58 20.60 -6.61
C ALA A 49 -6.15 20.90 -8.00
N ILE A 50 -6.32 19.86 -8.83
CA ILE A 50 -6.89 20.00 -10.17
C ILE A 50 -8.38 20.38 -10.10
N GLY A 51 -9.16 19.75 -9.22
CA GLY A 51 -10.54 20.17 -8.96
C GLY A 51 -10.66 21.61 -8.44
N ALA A 52 -9.69 22.07 -7.64
CA ALA A 52 -9.66 23.45 -7.14
C ALA A 52 -9.32 24.48 -8.23
N ILE A 53 -8.44 24.13 -9.19
CA ILE A 53 -7.99 25.03 -10.26
C ILE A 53 -8.96 25.05 -11.45
N PHE A 54 -9.43 23.88 -11.88
CA PHE A 54 -10.27 23.71 -13.08
C PHE A 54 -11.77 23.69 -12.77
N GLY A 55 -12.16 23.78 -11.50
CA GLY A 55 -13.55 23.81 -11.05
C GLY A 55 -14.23 22.44 -11.06
N ALA A 56 -15.52 22.43 -10.70
CA ALA A 56 -16.31 21.21 -10.44
C ALA A 56 -16.45 20.25 -11.64
N ASN A 57 -16.20 20.71 -12.87
CA ASN A 57 -16.25 19.87 -14.07
C ASN A 57 -15.00 19.01 -14.29
N ALA A 58 -13.93 19.27 -13.53
CA ALA A 58 -12.68 18.49 -13.56
C ALA A 58 -12.40 17.81 -12.20
N SER A 59 -13.31 17.93 -11.23
CA SER A 59 -13.12 17.39 -9.89
C SER A 59 -13.53 15.92 -9.84
N VAL A 60 -12.54 15.04 -9.74
CA VAL A 60 -12.78 13.62 -9.42
C VAL A 60 -13.11 13.51 -7.93
N GLY A 61 -14.22 12.86 -7.60
CA GLY A 61 -14.63 12.62 -6.20
C GLY A 61 -13.55 11.89 -5.39
N LEU A 62 -13.17 12.45 -4.25
CA LEU A 62 -12.29 11.80 -3.28
C LEU A 62 -13.10 10.76 -2.50
N ASN A 63 -12.87 9.48 -2.78
CA ASN A 63 -13.51 8.36 -2.11
C ASN A 63 -12.47 7.24 -1.87
N PRO A 64 -12.81 6.19 -1.10
CA PRO A 64 -11.88 5.10 -0.85
C PRO A 64 -11.38 4.39 -2.11
N VAL A 65 -12.19 4.39 -3.18
CA VAL A 65 -11.83 3.78 -4.47
C VAL A 65 -10.77 4.62 -5.18
N THR A 66 -10.94 5.94 -5.25
CA THR A 66 -9.96 6.84 -5.88
C THR A 66 -8.67 6.90 -5.09
N ALA A 67 -8.75 6.88 -3.75
CA ALA A 67 -7.57 6.72 -2.90
C ALA A 67 -6.86 5.37 -3.11
N GLY A 68 -7.60 4.28 -3.34
CA GLY A 68 -7.04 2.97 -3.66
C GLY A 68 -6.33 2.95 -5.02
N VAL A 69 -6.97 3.50 -6.06
CA VAL A 69 -6.38 3.63 -7.41
C VAL A 69 -5.12 4.51 -7.37
N CYS A 70 -5.19 5.67 -6.73
CA CYS A 70 -4.03 6.54 -6.52
C CYS A 70 -2.97 5.90 -5.59
N GLY A 71 -3.34 5.04 -4.66
CA GLY A 71 -2.39 4.34 -3.80
C GLY A 71 -1.58 3.30 -4.56
N ILE A 72 -2.25 2.50 -5.40
CA ILE A 72 -1.62 1.43 -6.16
C ILE A 72 -0.81 2.00 -7.32
N LEU A 73 -1.41 2.91 -8.09
CA LEU A 73 -0.82 3.45 -9.32
C LEU A 73 -0.08 4.77 -9.09
N GLY A 74 -0.40 5.55 -8.05
CA GLY A 74 0.19 6.88 -7.83
C GLY A 74 -0.35 7.94 -8.79
N ILE A 75 0.56 8.78 -9.27
CA ILE A 75 0.31 9.84 -10.25
C ILE A 75 -0.37 9.32 -11.52
N PRO A 76 0.08 8.22 -12.17
CA PRO A 76 -0.63 7.71 -13.35
C PRO A 76 -2.05 7.23 -13.02
N GLY A 77 -2.33 6.77 -11.79
CA GLY A 77 -3.68 6.47 -11.33
C GLY A 77 -4.56 7.71 -11.25
N ALA A 78 -4.03 8.82 -10.74
CA ALA A 78 -4.73 10.11 -10.73
C ALA A 78 -5.03 10.59 -12.16
N ALA A 79 -4.05 10.50 -13.08
CA ALA A 79 -4.24 10.87 -14.49
C ALA A 79 -5.32 10.02 -15.18
N MET A 80 -5.30 8.71 -14.96
CA MET A 80 -6.31 7.79 -15.49
C MET A 80 -7.71 8.14 -15.00
N LEU A 81 -7.88 8.43 -13.71
CA LEU A 81 -9.18 8.81 -13.14
C LEU A 81 -9.72 10.11 -13.75
N MET A 82 -8.85 11.09 -14.01
CA MET A 82 -9.26 12.33 -14.69
C MET A 82 -9.69 12.10 -16.13
N ILE A 83 -8.95 11.26 -16.87
CA ILE A 83 -9.30 10.93 -18.26
C ILE A 83 -10.66 10.23 -18.31
N ILE A 84 -10.89 9.26 -17.41
CA ILE A 84 -12.18 8.56 -17.32
C ILE A 84 -13.30 9.56 -17.01
N HIS A 85 -13.10 10.46 -16.04
CA HIS A 85 -14.10 11.46 -15.67
C HIS A 85 -14.39 12.48 -16.78
N GLN A 86 -13.46 12.73 -17.69
CA GLN A 86 -13.70 13.61 -18.85
C GLN A 86 -14.38 12.91 -20.02
N ILE A 87 -14.26 11.58 -20.13
CA ILE A 87 -14.87 10.80 -21.21
C ILE A 87 -16.30 10.35 -20.84
N LEU A 88 -16.56 10.10 -19.55
CA LEU A 88 -17.80 9.53 -19.02
C LEU A 88 -18.66 10.61 -18.36
#